data_AF-A0A2Z5K4M7-F1
#
_entry.id   AF-A0A2Z5K4M7-F1
#
_cell.length_a   1.000
_cell.length_b   1.000
_cell.length_c   1.000
_cell.angle_alpha   90.00
_cell.angle_beta   90.00
_cell.angle_gamma   90.00
#
_symmetry.space_group_name_H-M   'P 1'
#
loop_
_entity.id
_entity.type
_entity.pdbx_description
1 polymer ?
#
loop_
_entity_poly.entity_id
_entity_poly.type
_entity_poly.pdbx_seq_one_letter_code
_entity_poly.pdbx_strand_id
1 'polypeptide(L)'
;MPKKKSTRKSTKKTQRKRPDTIKPVALYHDMAVYENFERCAPRIFEVIWSAQQKAPNAPRLLYFDVQGHRNSAGGYDRDSWEMIENFLPEKALPYLTELHTPLYSWKNKRRQDNRVPQEMHIGYPEGEGKSFWYDIESLPLRKREAEADSRKTPPSKRAIMEYLGISEECLICWNSPVERAHVVPTSLGGSMDVRNFALLCREHHRQAPDIADAEAFWAWVDYAEIRDSGSKWTRAPEKIKSWVLSTGGRVEPLDRGEMSFLESVQFELRHLYGWTDDDFSATSWELIAEYHHVLDKATGRHFGVEKKASTHAWAYHVARLRLAADITGRPNRTDFNLPF
;
A
#
# COMPACT_ATOMS: atom_id res chain seq x y z
N MET A 1 -21.73 -55.26 -71.30
CA MET A 1 -20.48 -54.67 -70.75
C MET A 1 -20.83 -53.56 -69.75
N PRO A 2 -20.49 -53.70 -68.46
CA PRO A 2 -20.82 -52.68 -67.46
C PRO A 2 -19.71 -51.62 -67.35
N LYS A 3 -20.09 -50.34 -67.23
CA LYS A 3 -19.20 -49.18 -67.06
C LYS A 3 -18.62 -49.16 -65.63
N LYS A 4 -17.29 -49.17 -65.50
CA LYS A 4 -16.54 -49.00 -64.24
C LYS A 4 -16.74 -47.58 -63.69
N LYS A 5 -17.25 -47.46 -62.47
CA LYS A 5 -17.26 -46.20 -61.70
C LYS A 5 -15.87 -45.96 -61.08
N SER A 6 -15.28 -44.82 -61.42
CA SER A 6 -14.03 -44.30 -60.84
C SER A 6 -14.30 -43.69 -59.46
N THR A 7 -13.78 -44.30 -58.40
CA THR A 7 -13.81 -43.75 -57.04
C THR A 7 -12.69 -42.74 -56.83
N ARG A 8 -13.06 -41.45 -56.70
CA ARG A 8 -12.16 -40.36 -56.30
C ARG A 8 -11.77 -40.54 -54.82
N LYS A 9 -10.51 -40.86 -54.55
CA LYS A 9 -9.95 -40.83 -53.18
C LYS A 9 -9.87 -39.36 -52.72
N SER A 10 -10.73 -39.01 -51.78
CA SER A 10 -10.66 -37.77 -50.99
C SER A 10 -9.47 -37.86 -50.03
N THR A 11 -8.42 -37.12 -50.31
CA THR A 11 -7.31 -36.88 -49.38
C THR A 11 -7.79 -35.92 -48.30
N LYS A 12 -8.18 -36.46 -47.14
CA LYS A 12 -8.37 -35.67 -45.90
C LYS A 12 -7.04 -34.99 -45.56
N LYS A 13 -6.95 -33.69 -45.82
CA LYS A 13 -5.90 -32.83 -45.24
C LYS A 13 -6.06 -32.87 -43.72
N THR A 14 -5.13 -33.55 -43.06
CA THR A 14 -4.95 -33.49 -41.61
C THR A 14 -4.58 -32.06 -41.24
N GLN A 15 -5.55 -31.28 -40.78
CA GLN A 15 -5.26 -30.01 -40.11
C GLN A 15 -4.39 -30.33 -38.89
N ARG A 16 -3.10 -30.02 -38.97
CA ARG A 16 -2.23 -29.92 -37.79
C ARG A 16 -2.91 -28.92 -36.84
N LYS A 17 -3.42 -29.40 -35.69
CA LYS A 17 -3.84 -28.53 -34.59
C LYS A 17 -2.66 -27.61 -34.31
N ARG A 18 -2.89 -26.29 -34.38
CA ARG A 18 -1.91 -25.31 -33.88
C ARG A 18 -1.62 -25.70 -32.42
N PRO A 19 -0.35 -25.71 -31.98
CA PRO A 19 -0.06 -25.92 -30.57
C PRO A 19 -0.88 -24.90 -29.78
N ASP A 20 -1.57 -25.35 -28.72
CA ASP A 20 -2.33 -24.47 -27.85
C ASP A 20 -1.40 -23.34 -27.39
N THR A 21 -1.63 -22.13 -27.92
CA THR A 21 -0.87 -20.96 -27.53
C THR A 21 -1.17 -20.70 -26.07
N ILE A 22 -0.16 -20.82 -25.21
CA ILE A 22 -0.28 -20.52 -23.77
C ILE A 22 -0.88 -19.12 -23.66
N LYS A 23 -2.03 -19.02 -23.00
CA LYS A 23 -2.73 -17.74 -22.86
C LYS A 23 -1.89 -16.79 -21.99
N PRO A 24 -1.74 -15.52 -22.39
CA PRO A 24 -1.09 -14.52 -21.56
C PRO A 24 -1.87 -14.27 -20.27
N VAL A 25 -1.16 -13.87 -19.22
CA VAL A 25 -1.70 -13.40 -17.95
C VAL A 25 -1.57 -11.88 -17.91
N ALA A 26 -2.70 -11.20 -17.77
CA ALA A 26 -2.73 -9.78 -17.48
C ALA A 26 -2.60 -9.57 -15.97
N LEU A 27 -1.63 -8.76 -15.58
CA LEU A 27 -1.39 -8.31 -14.22
C LEU A 27 -1.79 -6.84 -14.19
N TYR A 28 -2.68 -6.47 -13.28
CA TYR A 28 -3.06 -5.08 -13.06
C TYR A 28 -2.64 -4.69 -11.65
N HIS A 29 -1.97 -3.56 -11.53
CA HIS A 29 -1.62 -2.95 -10.25
C HIS A 29 -1.81 -1.45 -10.36
N ASP A 30 -2.60 -0.89 -9.46
CA ASP A 30 -2.81 0.55 -9.34
C ASP A 30 -2.09 0.99 -8.08
N MET A 31 -1.04 1.79 -8.21
CA MET A 31 -0.30 2.33 -7.08
C MET A 31 -1.20 3.32 -6.35
N ALA A 32 -1.89 2.81 -5.32
CA ALA A 32 -2.82 3.60 -4.53
C ALA A 32 -2.09 4.67 -3.72
N VAL A 33 -2.80 5.71 -3.28
CA VAL A 33 -2.18 6.79 -2.49
C VAL A 33 -1.50 6.29 -1.21
N TYR A 34 -1.88 5.15 -0.66
CA TYR A 34 -1.22 4.61 0.54
C TYR A 34 0.02 3.74 0.23
N GLU A 35 0.30 3.50 -1.05
CA GLU A 35 1.44 2.72 -1.52
C GLU A 35 2.56 3.64 -1.98
N ASN A 36 3.53 3.90 -1.12
CA ASN A 36 4.78 4.50 -1.56
C ASN A 36 5.67 3.48 -2.30
N PHE A 37 6.84 3.93 -2.77
CA PHE A 37 7.79 3.10 -3.51
C PHE A 37 8.12 1.80 -2.76
N GLU A 38 8.42 1.91 -1.46
CA GLU A 38 8.86 0.79 -0.64
C GLU A 38 7.80 -0.30 -0.42
N ARG A 39 6.52 0.05 -0.48
CA ARG A 39 5.41 -0.92 -0.44
C ARG A 39 5.07 -1.46 -1.82
N CYS A 40 5.02 -0.57 -2.81
CA CYS A 40 4.61 -0.90 -4.17
C CYS A 40 5.61 -1.85 -4.85
N ALA A 41 6.91 -1.58 -4.75
CA ALA A 41 7.96 -2.35 -5.43
C ALA A 41 7.96 -3.85 -5.05
N PRO A 42 7.93 -4.25 -3.76
CA PRO A 42 7.78 -5.65 -3.37
C PRO A 42 6.47 -6.29 -3.85
N ARG A 43 5.34 -5.57 -3.76
CA ARG A 43 4.02 -6.06 -4.21
C ARG A 43 3.98 -6.40 -5.69
N ILE A 44 4.66 -5.61 -6.54
CA ILE A 44 4.81 -5.94 -7.96
C ILE A 44 5.46 -7.32 -8.12
N PHE A 45 6.51 -7.62 -7.34
CA PHE A 45 7.16 -8.92 -7.38
C PHE A 45 6.28 -10.05 -6.84
N GLU A 46 5.51 -9.80 -5.77
CA GLU A 46 4.52 -10.76 -5.27
C GLU A 46 3.48 -11.13 -6.32
N VAL A 47 2.96 -10.13 -7.06
CA VAL A 47 1.99 -10.34 -8.15
C VAL A 47 2.61 -11.14 -9.30
N ILE A 48 3.83 -10.80 -9.72
CA ILE A 48 4.55 -11.52 -10.78
C ILE A 48 4.86 -12.97 -10.35
N TRP A 49 5.29 -13.16 -9.10
CA TRP A 49 5.59 -14.48 -8.54
C TRP A 49 4.33 -15.34 -8.47
N SER A 50 3.23 -14.81 -7.94
CA SER A 50 1.92 -15.48 -7.88
C SER A 50 1.44 -15.89 -9.28
N ALA A 51 1.62 -15.03 -10.28
CA ALA A 51 1.30 -15.33 -11.66
C ALA A 51 2.14 -16.48 -12.24
N GLN A 52 3.44 -16.52 -11.93
CA GLN A 52 4.31 -17.63 -12.34
C GLN A 52 3.92 -18.96 -11.67
N GLN A 53 3.44 -18.94 -10.41
CA GLN A 53 2.95 -20.15 -9.74
C GLN A 53 1.63 -20.65 -10.35
N LYS A 54 0.69 -19.73 -10.63
CA LYS A 54 -0.64 -20.07 -11.14
C LYS A 54 -0.64 -20.45 -12.62
N ALA A 55 0.22 -19.82 -13.42
CA ALA A 55 0.33 -20.04 -14.86
C ALA A 55 1.82 -20.11 -15.28
N PRO A 56 2.48 -21.25 -15.05
CA PRO A 56 3.92 -21.38 -15.30
C PRO A 56 4.32 -21.03 -16.72
N ASN A 57 5.31 -20.14 -16.85
CA ASN A 57 5.89 -19.68 -18.12
C ASN A 57 4.92 -18.98 -19.08
N ALA A 58 3.69 -18.68 -18.64
CA ALA A 58 2.78 -17.89 -19.43
C ALA A 58 3.35 -16.48 -19.65
N PRO A 59 3.14 -15.86 -20.83
CA PRO A 59 3.50 -14.46 -21.03
C PRO A 59 2.79 -13.57 -20.01
N ARG A 60 3.52 -12.70 -19.33
CA ARG A 60 2.98 -11.75 -18.34
C ARG A 60 2.95 -10.34 -18.92
N LEU A 61 1.79 -9.69 -18.86
CA LEU A 61 1.62 -8.30 -19.26
C LEU A 61 1.24 -7.50 -18.02
N LEU A 62 2.10 -6.56 -17.60
CA LEU A 62 1.80 -5.69 -16.47
C LEU A 62 1.17 -4.39 -16.97
N TYR A 63 0.01 -4.06 -16.42
CA TYR A 63 -0.64 -2.77 -16.52
C TYR A 63 -0.48 -2.10 -15.15
N PHE A 64 0.29 -1.02 -15.14
CA PHE A 64 0.58 -0.24 -13.94
C PHE A 64 -0.10 1.12 -14.06
N ASP A 65 -0.98 1.43 -13.13
CA ASP A 65 -1.61 2.75 -12.99
C ASP A 65 -1.18 3.42 -11.68
N VAL A 66 -1.46 4.72 -11.56
CA VAL A 66 -1.08 5.51 -10.39
C VAL A 66 -2.22 6.42 -9.97
N GLN A 67 -2.77 6.13 -8.80
CA GLN A 67 -3.81 6.89 -8.11
C GLN A 67 -3.19 7.87 -7.12
N GLY A 68 -3.53 9.16 -7.19
CA GLY A 68 -2.88 10.17 -6.36
C GLY A 68 -1.40 10.34 -6.73
N HIS A 69 -0.50 10.39 -5.76
CA HIS A 69 0.95 10.50 -6.02
C HIS A 69 1.32 11.63 -6.99
N ARG A 70 0.71 12.81 -6.78
CA ARG A 70 0.98 14.01 -7.58
C ARG A 70 1.71 15.05 -6.75
N ASN A 71 2.67 15.73 -7.38
CA ASN A 71 3.29 16.92 -6.84
C ASN A 71 2.41 18.17 -7.07
N SER A 72 2.80 19.30 -6.50
CA SER A 72 2.09 20.59 -6.61
C SER A 72 2.00 21.11 -8.04
N ALA A 73 2.93 20.74 -8.93
CA ALA A 73 2.91 21.07 -10.35
C ALA A 73 2.01 20.13 -11.18
N GLY A 74 1.37 19.15 -10.55
CA GLY A 74 0.49 18.16 -11.20
C GLY A 74 1.22 16.99 -11.86
N GLY A 75 2.55 16.94 -11.76
CA GLY A 75 3.35 15.78 -12.18
C GLY A 75 3.37 14.67 -11.13
N TYR A 76 4.03 13.56 -11.43
CA TYR A 76 4.26 12.48 -10.47
C TYR A 76 5.15 12.94 -9.30
N ASP A 77 4.85 12.46 -8.11
CA ASP A 77 5.76 12.60 -6.96
C ASP A 77 6.98 11.69 -7.09
N ARG A 78 7.91 11.79 -6.13
CA ARG A 78 9.16 11.01 -6.16
C ARG A 78 8.92 9.50 -6.24
N ASP A 79 7.96 9.00 -5.47
CA ASP A 79 7.73 7.56 -5.32
C ASP A 79 7.18 6.95 -6.62
N SER A 80 6.14 7.57 -7.16
CA SER A 80 5.53 7.13 -8.42
C SER A 80 6.46 7.35 -9.62
N TRP A 81 7.26 8.42 -9.61
CA TRP A 81 8.26 8.65 -10.64
C TRP A 81 9.37 7.59 -10.62
N GLU A 82 9.89 7.24 -9.44
CA GLU A 82 10.89 6.17 -9.29
C GLU A 82 10.36 4.81 -9.77
N MET A 83 9.08 4.50 -9.48
CA MET A 83 8.43 3.31 -10.01
C MET A 83 8.42 3.29 -11.54
N ILE A 84 7.94 4.38 -12.17
CA ILE A 84 7.72 4.43 -13.62
C ILE A 84 9.02 4.55 -14.41
N GLU A 85 9.95 5.41 -13.97
CA GLU A 85 11.15 5.74 -14.74
C GLU A 85 12.23 4.67 -14.59
N ASN A 86 12.45 4.17 -13.36
CA ASN A 86 13.60 3.33 -13.03
C ASN A 86 13.18 1.89 -12.71
N PHE A 87 12.35 1.71 -11.69
CA PHE A 87 12.12 0.37 -11.12
C PHE A 87 11.40 -0.59 -12.06
N LEU A 88 10.28 -0.18 -12.65
CA LEU A 88 9.51 -1.05 -13.54
C LEU A 88 10.31 -1.46 -14.79
N PRO A 89 10.98 -0.53 -15.52
CA PRO A 89 11.83 -0.90 -16.66
C PRO A 89 13.03 -1.77 -16.29
N GLU A 90 13.71 -1.48 -15.18
CA GLU A 90 14.98 -2.13 -14.88
C GLU A 90 14.83 -3.43 -14.10
N LYS A 91 13.87 -3.47 -13.16
CA LYS A 91 13.72 -4.57 -12.19
C LYS A 91 12.53 -5.47 -12.53
N ALA A 92 11.39 -4.91 -12.93
CA ALA A 92 10.19 -5.71 -13.21
C ALA A 92 10.14 -6.25 -14.64
N LEU A 93 10.45 -5.43 -15.65
CA LEU A 93 10.38 -5.79 -17.08
C LEU A 93 11.13 -7.09 -17.45
N PRO A 94 12.31 -7.43 -16.87
CA PRO A 94 12.96 -8.71 -17.12
C PRO A 94 12.06 -9.94 -16.89
N TYR A 95 11.09 -9.85 -15.97
CA TYR A 95 10.15 -10.91 -15.63
C TYR A 95 8.80 -10.81 -16.35
N LEU A 96 8.67 -9.83 -17.26
CA LEU A 96 7.47 -9.54 -18.04
C LEU A 96 7.71 -9.70 -19.54
N THR A 97 6.63 -9.87 -20.28
CA THR A 97 6.62 -9.80 -21.76
C THR A 97 6.32 -8.37 -22.21
N GLU A 98 5.36 -7.70 -21.60
CA GLU A 98 5.00 -6.30 -21.88
C GLU A 98 4.72 -5.55 -20.57
N LEU A 99 5.10 -4.27 -20.56
CA LEU A 99 4.87 -3.32 -19.47
C LEU A 99 4.09 -2.13 -20.04
N HIS A 100 2.99 -1.77 -19.40
CA HIS A 100 2.16 -0.63 -19.74
C HIS A 100 2.07 0.27 -18.50
N THR A 101 2.41 1.55 -18.68
CA THR A 101 2.33 2.60 -17.67
C THR A 101 1.52 3.77 -18.25
N PRO A 102 1.13 4.78 -17.45
CA PRO A 102 0.44 5.96 -17.99
C PRO A 102 1.31 6.77 -18.97
N LEU A 103 2.63 6.61 -18.93
CA LEU A 103 3.57 7.36 -19.76
C LEU A 103 4.02 6.60 -21.00
N TYR A 104 4.06 5.27 -20.97
CA TYR A 104 4.56 4.49 -22.10
C TYR A 104 4.06 3.04 -22.10
N SER A 105 4.26 2.36 -23.23
CA SER A 105 4.15 0.91 -23.34
C SER A 105 5.44 0.33 -23.89
N TRP A 106 5.96 -0.69 -23.24
CA TRP A 106 7.26 -1.28 -23.56
C TRP A 106 7.17 -2.81 -23.63
N LYS A 107 7.46 -3.34 -24.82
CA LYS A 107 7.68 -4.77 -25.04
C LYS A 107 9.11 -5.19 -24.65
N ASN A 108 9.22 -6.22 -23.81
CA ASN A 108 10.52 -6.79 -23.45
C ASN A 108 11.21 -7.34 -24.71
N LYS A 109 12.39 -6.78 -25.03
CA LYS A 109 13.20 -7.21 -26.18
C LYS A 109 13.91 -8.54 -25.91
N ARG A 110 14.07 -8.89 -24.64
CA ARG A 110 14.63 -10.17 -24.19
C ARG A 110 13.50 -11.16 -23.95
N ARG A 111 13.85 -12.44 -23.83
CA ARG A 111 12.90 -13.45 -23.35
C ARG A 111 12.60 -13.16 -21.86
N GLN A 112 11.32 -13.18 -21.51
CA GLN A 112 10.86 -13.14 -20.12
C GLN A 112 11.60 -14.17 -19.25
N ASP A 113 12.19 -13.73 -18.14
CA ASP A 113 12.74 -14.63 -17.12
C ASP A 113 11.61 -15.19 -16.25
N ASN A 114 11.63 -16.50 -16.04
CA ASN A 114 10.64 -17.22 -15.24
C ASN A 114 11.17 -17.59 -13.85
N ARG A 115 12.44 -17.27 -13.55
CA ARG A 115 13.05 -17.42 -12.22
C ARG A 115 12.73 -16.19 -11.36
N VAL A 116 11.44 -15.99 -11.10
CA VAL A 116 10.95 -14.85 -10.31
C VAL A 116 11.35 -15.07 -8.84
N PRO A 117 12.00 -14.09 -8.18
CA PRO A 117 12.30 -14.21 -6.76
C PRO A 117 11.01 -14.25 -5.94
N GLN A 118 11.00 -15.03 -4.86
CA GLN A 118 9.85 -15.12 -3.96
C GLN A 118 9.72 -13.87 -3.08
N GLU A 119 10.85 -13.28 -2.73
CA GLU A 119 10.92 -12.07 -1.91
C GLU A 119 11.81 -11.05 -2.58
N MET A 120 11.45 -9.77 -2.41
CA MET A 120 12.22 -8.63 -2.85
C MET A 120 12.44 -7.72 -1.65
N HIS A 121 13.71 -7.36 -1.43
CA HIS A 121 14.10 -6.46 -0.35
C HIS A 121 14.76 -5.22 -0.97
N ILE A 122 14.37 -4.05 -0.48
CA ILE A 122 15.00 -2.79 -0.87
C ILE A 122 16.24 -2.61 -0.01
N GLY A 123 17.40 -2.55 -0.66
CA GLY A 123 18.66 -2.20 -0.02
C GLY A 123 18.81 -0.70 0.13
N TYR A 124 19.41 -0.27 1.23
CA TYR A 124 19.80 1.12 1.47
C TYR A 124 21.34 1.18 1.56
N PRO A 125 21.97 2.30 1.14
CA PRO A 125 23.41 2.49 1.31
C PRO A 125 23.86 2.28 2.77
N GLU A 126 25.09 1.80 2.97
CA GLU A 126 25.65 1.65 4.31
C GLU A 126 25.62 2.99 5.07
N GLY A 127 25.02 3.00 6.27
CA GLY A 127 24.84 4.20 7.09
C GLY A 127 23.52 4.94 6.86
N GLU A 128 22.78 4.63 5.79
CA GLU A 128 21.40 5.07 5.62
C GLU A 128 20.48 3.99 6.18
N GLY A 129 20.05 4.15 7.44
CA GLY A 129 19.02 3.28 8.01
C GLY A 129 17.77 3.30 7.13
N LYS A 130 17.00 2.20 7.12
CA LYS A 130 15.71 2.07 6.43
C LYS A 130 14.91 3.38 6.57
N SER A 131 14.98 4.27 5.58
CA SER A 131 14.47 5.65 5.71
C SER A 131 12.95 5.72 5.72
N PHE A 132 12.31 4.57 5.63
CA PHE A 132 10.88 4.42 5.65
C PHE A 132 10.28 4.40 7.06
N TRP A 133 11.01 3.91 8.06
CA TRP A 133 10.44 3.70 9.40
C TRP A 133 10.88 4.80 10.35
N TYR A 134 10.25 5.97 10.18
CA TYR A 134 10.33 7.16 11.03
C TYR A 134 11.72 7.84 11.03
N ASP A 135 11.73 9.18 11.10
CA ASP A 135 12.78 9.81 11.91
C ASP A 135 12.39 9.52 13.36
N ILE A 136 12.80 8.32 13.77
CA ILE A 136 12.54 7.71 15.08
C ILE A 136 13.00 8.68 16.17
N GLU A 137 14.03 9.49 15.92
CA GLU A 137 14.71 10.34 16.90
C GLU A 137 14.02 11.71 17.07
N SER A 138 13.60 12.38 15.99
CA SER A 138 13.14 13.77 16.09
C SER A 138 11.62 13.96 16.24
N LEU A 139 10.81 12.90 16.06
CA LEU A 139 9.31 12.94 16.06
C LEU A 139 8.74 14.20 15.37
N PRO A 140 9.31 14.67 14.23
CA PRO A 140 8.85 15.91 13.64
C PRO A 140 7.56 15.64 12.88
N LEU A 141 6.84 16.71 12.58
CA LEU A 141 5.74 16.66 11.64
C LEU A 141 6.21 16.12 10.27
N ARG A 142 5.72 14.94 9.87
CA ARG A 142 6.01 14.34 8.57
C ARG A 142 4.82 14.53 7.64
N LYS A 143 4.96 15.48 6.72
CA LYS A 143 4.01 15.71 5.63
C LYS A 143 4.43 14.93 4.40
N ARG A 144 3.45 14.56 3.56
CA ARG A 144 3.72 14.09 2.21
C ARG A 144 3.90 15.26 1.22
N GLU A 145 3.43 16.46 1.58
CA GLU A 145 3.66 17.65 0.75
C GLU A 145 5.12 18.11 0.84
N ALA A 146 5.84 18.07 -0.29
CA ALA A 146 7.18 18.64 -0.40
C ALA A 146 7.16 20.19 -0.46
N GLU A 147 6.04 20.77 -0.87
CA GLU A 147 5.85 22.21 -1.00
C GLU A 147 4.70 22.69 -0.13
N ALA A 148 4.85 23.86 0.48
CA ALA A 148 3.83 24.46 1.32
C ALA A 148 2.59 24.82 0.50
N ASP A 149 1.43 24.27 0.88
CA ASP A 149 0.14 24.73 0.37
C ASP A 149 -0.28 26.03 1.07
N SER A 150 -0.77 26.98 0.28
CA SER A 150 -1.31 28.26 0.74
C SER A 150 -2.78 28.19 1.15
N ARG A 151 -3.44 27.06 0.92
CA ARG A 151 -4.86 26.88 1.23
C ARG A 151 -5.12 27.01 2.73
N LYS A 152 -6.16 27.79 3.07
CA LYS A 152 -6.57 28.07 4.46
C LYS A 152 -7.78 27.26 4.93
N THR A 153 -8.52 26.64 4.01
CA THR A 153 -9.77 25.92 4.28
C THR A 153 -9.69 24.50 3.74
N PRO A 154 -10.40 23.52 4.34
CA PRO A 154 -10.41 22.16 3.82
C PRO A 154 -10.84 22.10 2.34
N PRO A 155 -10.26 21.19 1.55
CA PRO A 155 -10.67 21.00 0.17
C PRO A 155 -12.09 20.45 0.08
N SER A 156 -12.72 20.64 -1.08
CA SER A 156 -14.02 20.01 -1.35
C SER A 156 -13.84 18.50 -1.44
N LYS A 157 -14.90 17.72 -1.11
CA LYS A 157 -14.87 16.27 -1.33
C LYS A 157 -14.53 15.93 -2.78
N ARG A 158 -15.05 16.71 -3.73
CA ARG A 158 -14.74 16.55 -5.16
C ARG A 158 -13.26 16.67 -5.48
N ALA A 159 -12.56 17.67 -4.92
CA ALA A 159 -11.13 17.81 -5.14
C ALA A 159 -10.35 16.61 -4.55
N ILE A 160 -10.78 16.10 -3.40
CA ILE A 160 -10.17 14.91 -2.79
C ILE A 160 -10.46 13.66 -3.65
N MET A 161 -11.69 13.48 -4.15
CA MET A 161 -12.06 12.39 -5.06
C MET A 161 -11.23 12.41 -6.35
N GLU A 162 -11.07 13.58 -6.96
CA GLU A 162 -10.25 13.75 -8.17
C GLU A 162 -8.78 13.41 -7.91
N TYR A 163 -8.23 13.85 -6.78
CA TYR A 163 -6.85 13.50 -6.38
C TYR A 163 -6.70 12.01 -6.10
N LEU A 164 -7.62 11.44 -5.31
CA LEU A 164 -7.62 10.04 -4.93
C LEU A 164 -8.13 9.12 -6.04
N GLY A 165 -8.59 9.60 -7.20
CA GLY A 165 -9.15 8.73 -8.24
C GLY A 165 -10.28 7.80 -7.77
N ILE A 166 -11.11 8.23 -6.80
CA ILE A 166 -12.25 7.44 -6.27
C ILE A 166 -13.57 8.20 -6.40
N SER A 167 -14.70 7.51 -6.21
CA SER A 167 -16.02 8.15 -6.08
C SER A 167 -16.30 8.60 -4.64
N GLU A 168 -17.53 9.02 -4.31
CA GLU A 168 -17.88 9.49 -2.97
C GLU A 168 -18.10 8.31 -2.01
N GLU A 169 -17.03 7.58 -1.74
CA GLU A 169 -17.03 6.33 -1.01
C GLU A 169 -15.77 6.19 -0.14
N CYS A 170 -15.88 5.40 0.93
CA CYS A 170 -14.77 5.20 1.86
C CYS A 170 -13.62 4.49 1.15
N LEU A 171 -12.41 5.01 1.28
CA LEU A 171 -11.20 4.43 0.68
C LEU A 171 -10.98 2.96 1.13
N ILE A 172 -11.42 2.61 2.33
CA ILE A 172 -11.23 1.28 2.93
C ILE A 172 -12.35 0.30 2.56
N CYS A 173 -13.62 0.72 2.68
CA CYS A 173 -14.76 -0.21 2.63
C CYS A 173 -15.83 0.12 1.58
N TRP A 174 -15.63 1.17 0.78
CA TRP A 174 -16.58 1.65 -0.25
C TRP A 174 -17.96 2.07 0.30
N ASN A 175 -18.09 2.26 1.62
CA ASN A 175 -19.32 2.74 2.20
C ASN A 175 -19.45 4.27 2.10
N SER A 176 -20.69 4.74 2.12
CA SER A 176 -21.08 6.15 2.12
C SER A 176 -22.17 6.39 3.18
N PRO A 177 -22.33 7.62 3.72
CA PRO A 177 -21.57 8.84 3.41
C PRO A 177 -20.15 8.84 3.98
N VAL A 178 -19.28 9.67 3.38
CA VAL A 178 -17.88 9.86 3.82
C VAL A 178 -17.63 11.21 4.46
N GLU A 179 -16.63 11.24 5.33
CA GLU A 179 -16.08 12.39 6.02
C GLU A 179 -14.68 12.70 5.49
N ARG A 180 -14.25 13.97 5.63
CA ARG A 180 -12.88 14.38 5.33
C ARG A 180 -12.01 14.06 6.53
N ALA A 181 -11.23 13.00 6.44
CA ALA A 181 -10.24 12.65 7.44
C ALA A 181 -8.93 13.37 7.12
N HIS A 182 -8.37 14.09 8.10
CA HIS A 182 -7.02 14.62 7.95
C HIS A 182 -6.03 13.48 8.11
N VAL A 183 -5.07 13.40 7.19
CA VAL A 183 -3.94 12.46 7.27
C VAL A 183 -3.03 12.87 8.43
N VAL A 184 -2.68 14.15 8.49
CA VAL A 184 -2.13 14.80 9.69
C VAL A 184 -3.11 15.87 10.19
N PRO A 185 -3.58 15.81 11.45
CA PRO A 185 -4.46 16.82 12.02
C PRO A 185 -3.89 18.23 12.00
N THR A 186 -4.75 19.25 11.86
CA THR A 186 -4.36 20.66 11.92
C THR A 186 -3.72 21.06 13.24
N SER A 187 -4.18 20.49 14.36
CA SER A 187 -3.59 20.72 15.68
C SER A 187 -2.15 20.23 15.79
N LEU A 188 -1.70 19.41 14.84
CA LEU A 188 -0.32 18.91 14.71
C LEU A 188 0.42 19.57 13.53
N GLY A 189 -0.13 20.62 12.93
CA GLY A 189 0.47 21.35 11.82
C GLY A 189 0.18 20.79 10.43
N GLY A 190 -0.75 19.82 10.32
CA GLY A 190 -1.23 19.31 9.03
C GLY A 190 -1.78 20.42 8.12
N SER A 191 -1.51 20.31 6.82
CA SER A 191 -1.91 21.31 5.83
C SER A 191 -3.38 21.15 5.42
N MET A 192 -3.89 22.11 4.63
CA MET A 192 -5.19 22.01 3.98
C MET A 192 -5.10 21.43 2.56
N ASP A 193 -3.94 20.91 2.18
CA ASP A 193 -3.71 20.36 0.85
C ASP A 193 -4.53 19.10 0.64
N VAL A 194 -5.00 18.85 -0.59
CA VAL A 194 -5.74 17.63 -0.96
C VAL A 194 -4.96 16.35 -0.60
N ARG A 195 -3.62 16.41 -0.63
CA ARG A 195 -2.70 15.32 -0.27
C ARG A 195 -2.76 14.97 1.22
N ASN A 196 -3.21 15.89 2.08
CA ASN A 196 -3.38 15.70 3.52
C ASN A 196 -4.80 15.22 3.91
N PHE A 197 -5.61 14.75 2.94
CA PHE A 197 -6.95 14.25 3.22
C PHE A 197 -7.22 12.86 2.64
N ALA A 198 -7.93 12.05 3.41
CA ALA A 198 -8.59 10.84 2.97
C ALA A 198 -10.12 10.97 3.07
N LEU A 199 -10.84 10.20 2.28
CA LEU A 199 -12.30 10.03 2.41
C LEU A 199 -12.59 8.72 3.14
N LEU A 200 -13.10 8.82 4.36
CA LEU A 200 -13.39 7.68 5.23
C LEU A 200 -14.86 7.71 5.65
N CYS A 201 -15.51 6.55 5.79
CA CYS A 201 -16.80 6.49 6.48
C CYS A 201 -16.62 6.80 7.97
N ARG A 202 -17.71 7.14 8.67
CA ARG A 202 -17.67 7.49 10.10
C ARG A 202 -16.95 6.44 10.96
N GLU A 203 -17.15 5.16 10.67
CA GLU A 203 -16.53 4.08 11.44
C GLU A 203 -15.00 4.06 11.24
N HIS A 204 -14.54 4.05 9.99
CA HIS A 204 -13.10 4.10 9.69
C HIS A 204 -12.45 5.39 10.15
N HIS A 205 -13.14 6.52 10.05
CA HIS A 205 -12.61 7.79 10.55
C HIS A 205 -12.45 7.81 12.08
N ARG A 206 -13.34 7.14 12.83
CA ARG A 206 -13.21 6.95 14.28
C ARG A 206 -12.01 6.09 14.66
N GLN A 207 -11.58 5.19 13.77
CA GLN A 207 -10.44 4.30 13.99
C GLN A 207 -9.11 4.86 13.47
N ALA A 208 -9.12 5.73 12.47
CA ALA A 208 -7.90 6.25 11.83
C ALA A 208 -7.02 7.03 12.82
N PRO A 209 -5.69 6.85 12.85
CA PRO A 209 -4.83 7.43 13.86
C PRO A 209 -4.78 8.97 13.80
N ASP A 210 -4.67 9.63 14.96
CA ASP A 210 -4.50 11.09 15.07
C ASP A 210 -3.05 11.43 15.43
N ILE A 211 -2.16 11.34 14.44
CA ILE A 211 -0.70 11.39 14.61
C ILE A 211 -0.04 12.43 13.69
N ALA A 212 1.13 12.92 14.07
CA ALA A 212 1.93 13.88 13.29
C ALA A 212 2.71 13.24 12.13
N ASP A 213 2.33 12.03 11.70
CA ASP A 213 3.01 11.25 10.67
C ASP A 213 2.05 10.77 9.58
N ALA A 214 2.16 11.38 8.40
CA ALA A 214 1.34 11.04 7.25
C ALA A 214 1.56 9.61 6.74
N GLU A 215 2.80 9.11 6.76
CA GLU A 215 3.10 7.77 6.23
C GLU A 215 2.59 6.67 7.15
N ALA A 216 2.55 6.91 8.47
CA ALA A 216 1.92 5.99 9.41
C ALA A 216 0.38 5.99 9.28
N PHE A 217 -0.24 7.14 9.01
CA PHE A 217 -1.66 7.18 8.66
C PHE A 217 -1.95 6.36 7.39
N TRP A 218 -1.15 6.54 6.33
CA TRP A 218 -1.33 5.78 5.10
C TRP A 218 -1.00 4.29 5.27
N ALA A 219 -0.01 3.94 6.10
CA ALA A 219 0.24 2.55 6.51
C ALA A 219 -1.00 1.92 7.13
N TRP A 220 -1.66 2.68 8.02
CA TRP A 220 -2.87 2.25 8.66
C TRP A 220 -4.02 2.09 7.66
N VAL A 221 -4.16 2.99 6.68
CA VAL A 221 -5.16 2.87 5.61
C VAL A 221 -4.93 1.59 4.79
N ASP A 222 -3.70 1.33 4.37
CA ASP A 222 -3.31 0.13 3.62
C ASP A 222 -3.66 -1.16 4.37
N TYR A 223 -3.26 -1.24 5.64
CA TYR A 223 -3.62 -2.36 6.52
C TYR A 223 -5.14 -2.47 6.73
N ALA A 224 -5.83 -1.36 6.97
CA ALA A 224 -7.26 -1.35 7.21
C ALA A 224 -8.04 -1.75 5.95
N GLU A 225 -7.55 -1.38 4.77
CA GLU A 225 -8.07 -1.83 3.48
C GLU A 225 -7.95 -3.34 3.33
N ILE A 226 -6.79 -3.93 3.66
CA ILE A 226 -6.62 -5.37 3.67
C ILE A 226 -7.58 -6.00 4.68
N ARG A 227 -7.59 -5.52 5.93
CA ARG A 227 -8.39 -6.04 7.05
C ARG A 227 -9.89 -6.05 6.75
N ASP A 228 -10.40 -4.96 6.18
CA ASP A 228 -11.84 -4.70 6.00
C ASP A 228 -12.28 -4.82 4.53
N SER A 229 -11.39 -5.28 3.64
CA SER A 229 -11.66 -5.47 2.20
C SER A 229 -12.91 -6.27 1.90
N GLY A 230 -13.31 -7.20 2.78
CA GLY A 230 -14.54 -7.96 2.59
C GLY A 230 -15.79 -7.10 2.58
N SER A 231 -15.83 -6.03 3.38
CA SER A 231 -16.98 -5.12 3.46
C SER A 231 -17.28 -4.40 2.14
N LYS A 232 -16.30 -4.29 1.25
CA LYS A 232 -16.49 -3.76 -0.11
C LYS A 232 -17.56 -4.52 -0.89
N TRP A 233 -17.71 -5.81 -0.61
CA TRP A 233 -18.58 -6.71 -1.36
C TRP A 233 -19.95 -6.92 -0.71
N THR A 234 -20.23 -6.35 0.46
CA THR A 234 -21.48 -6.58 1.19
C THR A 234 -22.71 -6.25 0.33
N ARG A 235 -22.62 -5.21 -0.50
CA ARG A 235 -23.68 -4.76 -1.42
C ARG A 235 -23.63 -5.39 -2.82
N ALA A 236 -22.63 -6.23 -3.10
CA ALA A 236 -22.46 -6.82 -4.43
C ALA A 236 -23.51 -7.91 -4.71
N PRO A 237 -23.90 -8.14 -5.98
CA PRO A 237 -24.75 -9.26 -6.35
C PRO A 237 -24.13 -10.62 -5.95
N GLU A 238 -24.95 -11.62 -5.64
CA GLU A 238 -24.48 -12.92 -5.15
C GLU A 238 -23.50 -13.61 -6.10
N LYS A 239 -23.73 -13.45 -7.41
CA LYS A 239 -22.80 -13.95 -8.44
C LYS A 239 -21.38 -13.38 -8.29
N ILE A 240 -21.28 -12.10 -7.92
CA ILE A 240 -19.99 -11.43 -7.69
C ILE A 240 -19.38 -11.92 -6.38
N LYS A 241 -20.16 -12.02 -5.30
CA LYS A 241 -19.70 -12.59 -4.02
C LYS A 241 -19.13 -14.01 -4.20
N SER A 242 -19.87 -14.87 -4.90
CA SER A 242 -19.44 -16.24 -5.24
C SER A 242 -18.13 -16.26 -6.05
N TRP A 243 -17.99 -15.34 -7.01
CA TRP A 243 -16.75 -15.20 -7.79
C TRP A 243 -15.57 -14.77 -6.92
N VAL A 244 -15.74 -13.76 -6.05
CA VAL A 244 -14.72 -13.28 -5.10
C VAL A 244 -14.26 -14.44 -4.21
N LEU A 245 -15.19 -15.18 -3.62
CA LEU A 245 -14.87 -16.36 -2.81
C LEU A 245 -14.12 -17.43 -3.61
N SER A 246 -14.53 -17.72 -4.85
CA SER A 246 -13.86 -18.72 -5.70
C SER A 246 -12.43 -18.36 -6.07
N THR A 247 -12.05 -17.08 -5.98
CA THR A 247 -10.70 -16.58 -6.27
C THR A 247 -9.85 -16.42 -5.01
N GLY A 248 -10.37 -16.81 -3.84
CA GLY A 248 -9.73 -16.71 -2.53
C GLY A 248 -9.90 -15.34 -1.85
N GLY A 249 -10.75 -14.47 -2.39
CA GLY A 249 -11.11 -13.20 -1.77
C GLY A 249 -12.08 -13.38 -0.61
N ARG A 250 -12.30 -12.30 0.16
CA ARG A 250 -13.23 -12.25 1.30
C ARG A 250 -14.43 -11.37 0.95
N VAL A 251 -15.58 -11.69 1.53
CA VAL A 251 -16.83 -10.90 1.40
C VAL A 251 -17.33 -10.34 2.73
N GLU A 252 -16.59 -10.62 3.80
CA GLU A 252 -16.80 -10.10 5.16
C GLU A 252 -15.44 -9.60 5.70
N PRO A 253 -15.43 -8.58 6.59
CA PRO A 253 -14.20 -8.11 7.21
C PRO A 253 -13.57 -9.20 8.08
N LEU A 254 -12.30 -9.03 8.44
CA LEU A 254 -11.69 -9.83 9.51
C LEU A 254 -12.53 -9.68 10.78
N ASP A 255 -12.98 -10.81 11.34
CA ASP A 255 -13.79 -10.82 12.55
C ASP A 255 -13.01 -10.19 13.71
N ARG A 256 -13.60 -9.15 14.32
CA ARG A 256 -13.03 -8.46 15.48
C ARG A 256 -13.77 -8.80 16.77
N GLY A 257 -14.92 -9.46 16.74
CA GLY A 257 -15.78 -9.57 17.92
C GLY A 257 -15.98 -8.21 18.65
N GLU A 258 -16.47 -8.26 19.88
CA GLU A 258 -16.36 -7.11 20.78
C GLU A 258 -14.99 -7.17 21.49
N MET A 259 -14.10 -6.24 21.16
CA MET A 259 -12.79 -6.13 21.80
C MET A 259 -12.82 -5.02 22.87
N SER A 260 -12.16 -5.27 24.00
CA SER A 260 -11.77 -4.18 24.89
C SER A 260 -10.75 -3.25 24.20
N PHE A 261 -10.53 -2.08 24.80
CA PHE A 261 -9.61 -1.10 24.26
C PHE A 261 -8.18 -1.65 24.13
N LEU A 262 -7.66 -2.32 25.16
CA LEU A 262 -6.30 -2.86 25.15
C LEU A 262 -6.14 -3.99 24.13
N GLU A 263 -7.14 -4.87 24.01
CA GLU A 263 -7.17 -5.92 22.98
C GLU A 263 -7.14 -5.30 21.59
N SER A 264 -7.85 -4.18 21.37
CA SER A 264 -7.80 -3.42 20.12
C SER A 264 -6.39 -2.88 19.82
N VAL A 265 -5.69 -2.36 20.83
CA VAL A 265 -4.29 -1.89 20.68
C VAL A 265 -3.37 -3.05 20.32
N GLN A 266 -3.46 -4.17 21.03
CA GLN A 266 -2.66 -5.37 20.73
C GLN A 266 -2.94 -5.92 19.34
N PHE A 267 -4.21 -5.91 18.91
CA PHE A 267 -4.60 -6.32 17.57
C PHE A 267 -3.92 -5.46 16.50
N GLU A 268 -3.95 -4.14 16.64
CA GLU A 268 -3.27 -3.23 15.72
C GLU A 268 -1.75 -3.48 15.73
N LEU A 269 -1.13 -3.65 16.90
CA LEU A 269 0.30 -3.96 17.03
C LEU A 269 0.70 -5.24 16.30
N ARG A 270 -0.09 -6.32 16.42
CA ARG A 270 0.17 -7.58 15.73
C ARG A 270 0.03 -7.45 14.22
N HIS A 271 -1.07 -6.86 13.75
CA HIS A 271 -1.43 -6.94 12.34
C HIS A 271 -0.83 -5.84 11.47
N LEU A 272 -0.61 -4.63 12.02
CA LEU A 272 0.02 -3.53 11.30
C LEU A 272 1.54 -3.54 11.46
N TYR A 273 2.02 -3.84 12.67
CA TYR A 273 3.45 -3.70 13.02
C TYR A 273 4.17 -5.03 13.27
N GLY A 274 3.49 -6.16 13.11
CA GLY A 274 4.08 -7.49 13.22
C GLY A 274 4.55 -7.86 14.62
N TRP A 275 3.98 -7.28 15.68
CA TRP A 275 4.35 -7.63 17.05
C TRP A 275 4.03 -9.10 17.35
N THR A 276 4.98 -9.75 18.02
CA THR A 276 4.92 -11.15 18.47
C THR A 276 4.64 -11.24 19.96
N ASP A 277 4.38 -12.45 20.47
CA ASP A 277 4.20 -12.67 21.92
C ASP A 277 5.46 -12.28 22.73
N ASP A 278 6.64 -12.46 22.14
CA ASP A 278 7.92 -12.06 22.73
C ASP A 278 8.01 -10.53 22.83
N ASP A 279 7.53 -9.80 21.83
CA ASP A 279 7.48 -8.33 21.85
C ASP A 279 6.57 -7.80 22.95
N PHE A 280 5.41 -8.42 23.15
CA PHE A 280 4.50 -8.05 24.25
C PHE A 280 5.11 -8.38 25.62
N SER A 281 5.82 -9.50 25.72
CA SER A 281 6.47 -9.95 26.96
C SER A 281 7.68 -9.10 27.34
N ALA A 282 8.36 -8.50 26.36
CA ALA A 282 9.52 -7.62 26.55
C ALA A 282 9.15 -6.20 27.05
N THR A 283 7.94 -5.99 27.57
CA THR A 283 7.50 -4.69 28.08
C THR A 283 8.32 -4.28 29.32
N SER A 284 8.98 -3.13 29.25
CA SER A 284 9.79 -2.56 30.33
C SER A 284 9.31 -1.18 30.77
N TRP A 285 9.81 -0.68 31.91
CA TRP A 285 9.51 0.69 32.36
C TRP A 285 10.04 1.74 31.40
N GLU A 286 11.19 1.48 30.76
CA GLU A 286 11.77 2.33 29.72
C GLU A 286 10.85 2.39 28.49
N LEU A 287 10.30 1.25 28.05
CA LEU A 287 9.33 1.23 26.95
C LEU A 287 8.08 2.03 27.28
N ILE A 288 7.56 1.90 28.50
CA ILE A 288 6.38 2.65 28.94
C ILE A 288 6.68 4.16 28.97
N ALA A 289 7.83 4.57 29.52
CA ALA A 289 8.24 5.96 29.57
C ALA A 289 8.39 6.56 28.16
N GLU A 290 9.04 5.84 27.25
CA GLU A 290 9.24 6.27 25.88
C GLU A 290 7.91 6.32 25.10
N TYR A 291 7.02 5.34 25.31
CA TYR A 291 5.67 5.36 24.77
C TYR A 291 4.90 6.63 25.18
N HIS A 292 4.93 7.01 26.46
CA HIS A 292 4.29 8.24 26.92
C HIS A 292 4.95 9.48 26.29
N HIS A 293 6.27 9.51 26.18
CA HIS A 293 6.99 10.59 25.51
C HIS A 293 6.54 10.76 24.05
N VAL A 294 6.53 9.68 23.27
CA VAL A 294 6.08 9.66 21.87
C VAL A 294 4.63 10.11 21.78
N LEU A 295 3.76 9.54 22.60
CA LEU A 295 2.34 9.86 22.60
C LEU A 295 2.10 11.34 22.88
N ASP A 296 2.79 11.95 23.84
CA ASP A 296 2.60 13.36 24.21
C ASP A 296 3.19 14.35 23.20
N LYS A 297 4.25 13.96 22.48
CA LYS A 297 4.94 14.83 21.51
C LYS A 297 4.27 14.86 20.15
N ALA A 298 3.77 13.72 19.69
CA ALA A 298 3.34 13.52 18.31
C ALA A 298 1.83 13.34 18.14
N THR A 299 1.05 13.58 19.20
CA THR A 299 -0.41 13.56 19.16
C THR A 299 -1.00 14.82 19.79
N GLY A 300 -2.21 15.19 19.38
CA GLY A 300 -2.85 16.44 19.80
C GLY A 300 -3.19 16.43 21.29
N ARG A 301 -3.05 17.59 21.96
CA ARG A 301 -3.47 17.80 23.36
C ARG A 301 -4.95 18.16 23.51
N HIS A 302 -5.82 17.54 22.72
CA HIS A 302 -7.27 17.80 22.84
C HIS A 302 -7.76 17.20 24.16
N PHE A 303 -7.93 18.07 25.16
CA PHE A 303 -8.44 17.68 26.48
C PHE A 303 -9.84 17.06 26.32
N GLY A 304 -10.00 15.81 26.78
CA GLY A 304 -11.29 15.11 26.82
C GLY A 304 -11.65 14.26 25.59
N VAL A 305 -10.78 14.16 24.59
CA VAL A 305 -10.93 13.17 23.51
C VAL A 305 -10.00 11.99 23.78
N GLU A 306 -10.57 10.81 23.99
CA GLU A 306 -9.77 9.58 24.12
C GLU A 306 -9.01 9.31 22.83
N LYS A 307 -7.72 9.02 22.97
CA LYS A 307 -6.88 8.66 21.83
C LYS A 307 -7.29 7.28 21.30
N LYS A 308 -7.23 7.11 19.98
CA LYS A 308 -7.71 5.91 19.28
C LYS A 308 -6.73 4.75 19.46
N ALA A 309 -7.22 3.51 19.40
CA ALA A 309 -6.38 2.32 19.53
C ALA A 309 -5.20 2.29 18.53
N SER A 310 -5.43 2.71 17.29
CA SER A 310 -4.40 2.87 16.25
C SER A 310 -3.31 3.87 16.62
N THR A 311 -3.67 4.96 17.32
CA THR A 311 -2.73 5.99 17.80
C THR A 311 -1.85 5.43 18.92
N HIS A 312 -2.43 4.65 19.82
CA HIS A 312 -1.66 3.95 20.88
C HIS A 312 -0.72 2.89 20.29
N ALA A 313 -1.22 2.06 19.37
CA ALA A 313 -0.41 1.05 18.71
C ALA A 313 0.79 1.68 17.96
N TRP A 314 0.54 2.77 17.25
CA TRP A 314 1.62 3.56 16.64
C TRP A 314 2.66 4.02 17.66
N ALA A 315 2.23 4.65 18.77
CA ALA A 315 3.14 5.16 19.78
C ALA A 315 3.99 4.06 20.44
N TYR A 316 3.39 2.90 20.74
CA TYR A 316 4.12 1.75 21.27
C TYR A 316 5.17 1.24 20.28
N HIS A 317 4.81 1.12 19.01
CA HIS A 317 5.73 0.66 17.98
C HIS A 317 6.91 1.62 17.80
N VAL A 318 6.66 2.93 17.73
CA VAL A 318 7.72 3.93 17.62
C VAL A 318 8.62 3.93 18.85
N ALA A 319 8.07 3.85 20.06
CA ALA A 319 8.86 3.76 21.29
C ALA A 319 9.80 2.55 21.30
N ARG A 320 9.32 1.38 20.87
CA ARG A 320 10.15 0.17 20.74
C ARG A 320 11.30 0.39 19.75
N LEU A 321 11.04 1.04 18.62
CA LEU A 321 12.06 1.34 17.62
C LEU A 321 13.11 2.35 18.14
N ARG A 322 12.70 3.37 18.90
CA ARG A 322 13.60 4.34 19.55
C ARG A 322 14.58 3.66 20.48
N LEU A 323 14.07 2.83 21.39
CA LEU A 323 14.91 2.09 22.33
C LEU A 323 15.87 1.12 21.64
N ALA A 324 15.43 0.45 20.57
CA ALA A 324 16.29 -0.42 19.79
C ALA A 324 17.42 0.36 19.08
N ALA A 325 17.13 1.56 18.56
CA ALA A 325 18.12 2.41 17.92
C ALA A 325 19.20 2.90 18.91
N ASP A 326 18.78 3.34 20.10
CA ASP A 326 19.67 3.79 21.18
C ASP A 326 20.64 2.68 21.63
N ILE A 327 20.15 1.44 21.76
CA ILE A 327 20.96 0.28 22.15
C ILE A 327 22.02 -0.06 21.07
N THR A 328 21.72 0.17 19.80
CA THR A 328 22.64 -0.11 18.69
C THR A 328 23.74 0.94 18.47
N GLY A 329 23.79 2.00 19.29
CA GLY A 329 24.90 2.96 19.30
C GLY A 329 24.98 3.85 18.04
N ARG A 330 23.86 4.15 17.39
CA ARG A 330 23.85 5.19 16.35
C ARG A 330 24.19 6.55 17.00
N PRO A 331 25.19 7.29 16.50
CA PRO A 331 25.59 8.54 17.13
C PRO A 331 24.46 9.57 17.01
N ASN A 332 24.09 10.15 18.15
CA ASN A 332 23.23 11.33 18.28
C ASN A 332 23.58 12.35 17.19
N ARG A 333 22.70 12.55 16.22
CA ARG A 333 22.90 13.53 15.15
C ARG A 333 22.53 14.94 15.59
N THR A 334 22.85 15.30 16.84
CA THR A 334 22.55 16.63 17.41
C THR A 334 23.69 17.64 17.35
N ASP A 335 24.87 17.30 16.83
CA ASP A 335 25.96 18.28 16.69
C ASP A 335 26.48 18.38 15.25
N PHE A 336 25.73 19.07 14.39
CA PHE A 336 26.36 19.88 13.33
C PHE A 336 26.25 21.35 13.72
N ASN A 337 27.15 21.75 14.63
CA ASN A 337 27.61 23.13 14.68
C ASN A 337 28.17 23.48 13.30
N LEU A 338 27.52 24.41 12.60
CA LEU A 338 28.09 25.09 11.44
C LEU A 338 29.19 26.03 11.95
N PRO A 339 30.45 25.91 11.49
CA PRO A 339 31.35 27.05 11.51
C PRO A 339 30.99 27.98 10.34
N PHE A 340 31.05 29.27 10.64
CA PHE A 340 30.88 30.47 9.81
C PHE A 340 31.10 30.36 8.30
#